data_AF-A0A2T1D072-F1
#
_entry.id   AF-A0A2T1D072-F1
#
_cell.length_a   1.000
_cell.length_b   1.000
_cell.length_c   1.000
_cell.angle_alpha   90.00
_cell.angle_beta   90.00
_cell.angle_gamma   90.00
#
_symmetry.space_group_name_H-M   'P 1'
#
loop_
_entity.id
_entity.type
_entity.pdbx_description
1 polymer ?
#
loop_
_entity_poly.entity_id
_entity_poly.type
_entity_poly.pdbx_seq_one_letter_code
_entity_poly.pdbx_strand_id
1 'polypeptide(L)'
;MEYSFELVGISPVLSFFKHQQALQKRQHAGAEYLGTYRCTLDALIASVEEMPPRNGWNLDRVVDTVINFWLNNSEKIAHWKRCLDDAGADNLLIARVADLDSLKTEFESLFNSKS
;
A
#
# COMPACT_ATOMS: atom_id res chain seq x y z
N MET A 1 10.68 1.07 13.72
CA MET A 1 9.73 1.26 12.63
C MET A 1 10.38 0.86 11.34
N GLU A 2 10.07 -0.38 10.97
CA GLU A 2 10.45 -0.99 9.71
C GLU A 2 9.18 -1.04 8.86
N TYR A 3 9.23 -0.43 7.69
CA TYR A 3 8.10 -0.42 6.77
C TYR A 3 8.32 -1.44 5.66
N SER A 4 7.24 -2.05 5.19
CA SER A 4 7.25 -2.83 3.96
C SER A 4 6.41 -2.12 2.91
N PHE A 5 6.92 -2.03 1.69
CA PHE A 5 6.17 -1.57 0.53
C PHE A 5 6.08 -2.68 -0.53
N GLU A 6 4.88 -2.90 -1.06
CA GLU A 6 4.65 -3.90 -2.09
C GLU A 6 3.59 -3.46 -3.10
N LEU A 7 3.77 -3.85 -4.36
CA LEU A 7 2.72 -3.83 -5.37
C LEU A 7 1.89 -5.11 -5.25
N VAL A 8 0.59 -4.96 -5.02
CA VAL A 8 -0.30 -6.06 -4.61
C VAL A 8 -1.20 -6.52 -5.75
N GLY A 9 -1.64 -5.61 -6.61
CA GLY A 9 -2.71 -5.93 -7.54
C GLY A 9 -3.13 -4.79 -8.44
N ILE A 10 -4.09 -5.09 -9.30
CA ILE A 10 -4.86 -4.10 -10.04
C ILE A 10 -6.32 -4.25 -9.66
N SER A 11 -7.00 -3.12 -9.47
CA SER A 11 -8.41 -3.12 -9.10
C SER A 11 -9.17 -2.01 -9.83
N PRO A 12 -10.43 -2.26 -10.23
CA PRO A 12 -11.30 -1.19 -10.70
C PRO A 12 -11.45 -0.11 -9.63
N VAL A 13 -11.48 1.16 -10.03
CA VAL A 13 -11.53 2.32 -9.11
C VAL A 13 -12.66 2.19 -8.09
N LEU A 14 -13.86 1.83 -8.54
CA LEU A 14 -15.03 1.69 -7.66
C LEU A 14 -14.90 0.55 -6.65
N SER A 15 -14.22 -0.53 -7.04
CA SER A 15 -13.97 -1.67 -6.15
C SER A 15 -12.97 -1.29 -5.06
N PHE A 16 -11.89 -0.61 -5.43
CA PHE A 16 -10.89 -0.11 -4.49
C PHE A 16 -11.48 0.91 -3.52
N PHE A 17 -12.29 1.85 -4.01
CA PHE A 17 -12.96 2.84 -3.17
C PHE A 17 -13.88 2.20 -2.12
N LYS A 18 -14.68 1.20 -2.52
CA LYS A 18 -15.52 0.43 -1.58
C LYS A 18 -14.67 -0.27 -0.51
N HIS A 19 -13.52 -0.82 -0.91
CA HIS A 19 -12.58 -1.44 0.02
C HIS A 19 -12.02 -0.43 1.04
N GLN A 20 -11.58 0.74 0.59
CA GLN A 20 -11.08 1.80 1.47
C GLN A 20 -12.13 2.25 2.48
N GLN A 21 -13.40 2.45 2.07
CA GLN A 21 -14.48 2.77 3.01
C GLN A 21 -14.71 1.68 4.07
N ALA A 22 -14.58 0.41 3.69
CA ALA A 22 -14.74 -0.70 4.63
C ALA A 22 -13.58 -0.73 5.65
N LEU A 23 -12.35 -0.42 5.20
CA LEU A 23 -11.17 -0.34 6.07
C LEU A 23 -11.19 0.87 7.00
N GLN A 24 -11.69 2.03 6.56
CA GLN A 24 -11.81 3.21 7.44
C GLN A 24 -12.68 2.94 8.68
N LYS A 25 -13.62 1.99 8.60
CA LYS A 25 -14.43 1.56 9.75
C LYS A 25 -13.65 0.70 10.75
N ARG A 26 -12.46 0.20 10.40
CA ARG A 26 -11.57 -0.58 11.25
C ARG A 26 -10.43 0.33 11.72
N GLN A 27 -10.51 0.80 12.97
CA GLN A 27 -9.67 1.89 13.48
C GLN A 27 -8.16 1.61 13.61
N HIS A 28 -7.66 0.40 13.35
CA HIS A 28 -6.26 0.04 13.60
C HIS A 28 -5.70 -0.97 12.60
N ALA A 29 -5.66 -0.64 11.31
CA ALA A 29 -4.93 -1.47 10.35
C ALA A 29 -3.43 -1.13 10.39
N GLY A 30 -2.56 -2.11 10.65
CA GLY A 30 -1.09 -1.95 10.51
C GLY A 30 -0.61 -1.74 9.07
N ALA A 31 -1.53 -1.72 8.10
CA ALA A 31 -1.27 -1.49 6.69
C ALA A 31 -2.23 -0.46 6.10
N GLU A 32 -1.74 0.29 5.11
CA GLU A 32 -2.50 1.18 4.24
C GLU A 32 -2.40 0.67 2.79
N TYR A 33 -3.52 0.74 2.07
CA TYR A 33 -3.56 0.42 0.65
C TYR A 33 -3.70 1.70 -0.17
N LEU A 34 -2.85 1.83 -1.17
CA LEU A 34 -2.71 3.01 -2.02
C LEU A 34 -3.08 2.64 -3.45
N GLY A 35 -3.76 3.54 -4.14
CA GLY A 35 -4.14 3.37 -5.53
C GLY A 35 -3.50 4.44 -6.40
N THR A 36 -2.92 4.04 -7.53
CA THR A 36 -2.40 4.99 -8.54
C THR A 36 -2.78 4.59 -9.95
N TYR A 37 -3.02 5.58 -10.80
CA TYR A 37 -3.31 5.39 -12.23
C TYR A 37 -2.05 5.14 -13.07
N ARG A 38 -0.85 5.30 -12.49
CA ARG A 38 0.41 5.17 -13.22
C ARG A 38 1.40 4.31 -12.44
N CYS A 39 2.03 3.36 -13.11
CA CYS A 39 3.14 2.61 -12.56
C CYS A 39 4.46 3.39 -12.74
N THR A 40 4.61 4.48 -11.99
CA THR A 40 5.82 5.31 -11.96
C THR A 40 6.20 5.66 -10.53
N LEU A 41 7.49 5.89 -10.27
CA LEU A 41 7.99 6.16 -8.92
C LEU A 41 7.35 7.40 -8.31
N ASP A 42 7.25 8.49 -9.08
CA ASP A 42 6.61 9.74 -8.67
C ASP A 42 5.14 9.54 -8.30
N ALA A 43 4.40 8.74 -9.06
CA ALA A 43 3.00 8.46 -8.77
C ALA A 43 2.81 7.59 -7.51
N LEU A 44 3.77 6.70 -7.21
CA LEU A 44 3.77 5.93 -5.98
C LEU A 44 4.11 6.80 -4.77
N ILE A 45 5.12 7.67 -4.88
CA ILE A 45 5.48 8.62 -3.83
C ILE A 45 4.30 9.57 -3.55
N ALA A 46 3.70 10.15 -4.58
CA ALA A 46 2.52 11.01 -4.43
C ALA A 46 1.37 10.28 -3.71
N SER A 47 1.13 9.01 -4.03
CA SER A 47 0.09 8.23 -3.34
C SER A 47 0.36 8.02 -1.85
N VAL A 48 1.65 7.98 -1.44
CA VAL A 48 2.06 7.91 -0.03
C VAL A 48 1.88 9.26 0.66
N GLU A 49 2.21 10.35 -0.03
CA GLU A 49 2.08 11.71 0.52
C GLU A 49 0.62 12.13 0.71
N GLU A 50 -0.30 11.60 -0.10
CA GLU A 50 -1.76 11.80 0.03
C GLU A 50 -2.40 10.96 1.15
N MET A 51 -1.63 10.09 1.82
CA MET A 51 -2.16 9.28 2.92
C MET A 51 -2.65 10.15 4.08
N PRO A 52 -3.79 9.81 4.71
CA PRO A 52 -4.18 10.45 5.95
C PRO A 52 -3.05 10.32 6.98
N PRO A 53 -2.74 11.39 7.73
CA PRO A 53 -1.72 11.33 8.76
C PRO A 53 -2.08 10.26 9.79
N ARG A 54 -1.31 9.16 9.80
CA ARG A 54 -1.43 8.11 10.80
C ARG A 54 -0.50 8.43 11.96
N ASN A 55 -1.05 8.40 13.17
CA ASN A 55 -0.28 8.64 14.39
C ASN A 55 0.93 7.68 14.45
N GLY A 56 2.12 8.25 14.50
CA GLY A 56 3.37 7.51 14.65
C GLY A 56 4.07 7.10 13.35
N TRP A 57 3.48 7.29 12.16
CA TRP A 57 4.18 6.96 10.91
C TRP A 57 5.20 8.05 10.54
N ASN A 58 6.42 7.62 10.19
CA ASN A 58 7.46 8.50 9.67
C ASN A 58 7.40 8.48 8.13
N LEU A 59 6.83 9.54 7.54
CA LEU A 59 6.60 9.63 6.11
C LEU A 59 7.90 9.52 5.29
N ASP A 60 8.98 10.19 5.74
CA ASP A 60 10.28 10.14 5.06
C ASP A 60 10.77 8.70 4.93
N ARG A 61 10.66 7.89 6.00
CA ARG A 61 11.05 6.48 5.96
C ARG A 61 10.12 5.62 5.11
N VAL A 62 8.83 5.96 5.01
CA VAL A 62 7.93 5.28 4.09
C VAL A 62 8.35 5.56 2.65
N VAL A 63 8.65 6.82 2.32
CA VAL A 63 9.14 7.22 0.99
C VAL A 63 10.45 6.52 0.66
N ASP A 64 11.41 6.47 1.60
CA ASP A 64 12.65 5.71 1.44
C ASP A 64 12.37 4.23 1.13
N THR A 65 11.37 3.64 1.77
CA THR A 65 10.96 2.24 1.53
C THR A 65 10.39 2.06 0.12
N VAL A 66 9.59 3.00 -0.38
CA VAL A 66 9.09 3.00 -1.76
C VAL A 66 10.24 3.09 -2.76
N ILE A 67 11.17 4.03 -2.55
CA ILE A 67 12.34 4.23 -3.42
C ILE A 67 13.20 2.96 -3.43
N ASN A 68 13.49 2.40 -2.26
CA ASN A 68 14.26 1.16 -2.13
C ASN A 68 13.56 -0.02 -2.81
N PHE A 69 12.25 -0.17 -2.64
CA PHE A 69 11.51 -1.18 -3.39
C PHE A 69 11.66 -0.96 -4.90
N TRP A 70 11.49 0.28 -5.36
CA TRP A 70 11.52 0.60 -6.78
C TRP A 70 12.87 0.26 -7.43
N LEU A 71 13.97 0.65 -6.79
CA LEU A 71 15.32 0.40 -7.29
C LEU A 71 15.67 -1.10 -7.35
N ASN A 72 15.13 -1.90 -6.43
CA ASN A 72 15.49 -3.31 -6.28
C ASN A 72 14.52 -4.29 -6.96
N ASN A 73 13.39 -3.84 -7.52
CA ASN A 73 12.32 -4.71 -8.03
C ASN A 73 11.91 -4.39 -9.48
N SER A 74 12.88 -4.08 -10.35
CA SER A 74 12.64 -3.65 -11.74
C SER A 74 11.75 -4.61 -12.55
N GLU A 75 11.95 -5.92 -12.44
CA GLU A 75 11.14 -6.93 -13.13
C GLU A 75 9.68 -6.92 -12.66
N LYS A 76 9.47 -6.82 -11.35
CA LYS A 76 8.14 -6.76 -10.73
C LYS A 76 7.41 -5.48 -11.14
N ILE A 77 8.12 -4.36 -11.22
CA ILE A 77 7.57 -3.09 -11.72
C ILE A 77 7.17 -3.22 -13.19
N ALA A 78 8.05 -3.78 -14.03
CA ALA A 78 7.75 -3.98 -15.45
C ALA A 78 6.53 -4.88 -15.66
N HIS A 79 6.38 -5.92 -14.84
CA HIS A 79 5.21 -6.79 -14.84
C HIS A 79 3.94 -6.01 -14.51
N TRP A 80 3.88 -5.31 -13.38
CA TRP A 80 2.70 -4.57 -12.97
C TRP A 80 2.34 -3.42 -13.90
N LYS A 81 3.35 -2.76 -14.48
CA LYS A 81 3.14 -1.75 -15.53
C LYS A 81 2.38 -2.34 -16.72
N ARG A 82 2.82 -3.51 -17.22
CA ARG A 82 2.13 -4.19 -18.33
C ARG A 82 0.70 -4.57 -17.94
N CYS A 83 0.51 -5.16 -16.77
CA CYS A 83 -0.83 -5.53 -16.32
C CYS A 83 -1.76 -4.32 -16.21
N LEU A 84 -1.25 -3.15 -15.78
CA LEU A 84 -2.03 -1.92 -15.68
C LEU A 84 -2.41 -1.39 -17.06
N ASP A 85 -1.46 -1.39 -17.99
CA ASP A 85 -1.69 -1.01 -19.39
C ASP A 85 -2.76 -1.91 -20.04
N ASP A 86 -2.74 -3.21 -19.74
CA ASP A 86 -3.70 -4.20 -20.24
C ASP A 86 -5.10 -4.06 -19.60
N ALA A 87 -5.18 -3.60 -18.35
CA ALA A 87 -6.45 -3.49 -17.62
C ALA A 87 -7.32 -2.31 -18.09
N GLY A 88 -6.72 -1.26 -18.64
CA GLY A 88 -7.41 -0.07 -19.12
C GLY A 88 -7.68 0.99 -18.04
N ALA A 89 -8.26 2.12 -18.47
CA ALA A 89 -8.26 3.39 -17.74
C ALA A 89 -9.04 3.43 -16.42
N ASP A 90 -10.02 2.53 -16.23
CA ASP A 90 -10.86 2.51 -15.02
C ASP A 90 -10.27 1.65 -13.89
N ASN A 91 -8.97 1.35 -13.97
CA ASN A 91 -8.25 0.53 -13.01
C ASN A 91 -7.09 1.28 -12.37
N LEU A 92 -6.79 0.88 -11.14
CA LEU A 92 -5.70 1.39 -10.34
C LEU A 92 -4.68 0.27 -10.09
N LEU A 93 -3.41 0.62 -10.17
CA LEU A 93 -2.36 -0.17 -9.54
C LEU A 93 -2.48 0.02 -8.03
N ILE A 94 -2.57 -1.10 -7.31
CA ILE A 94 -2.71 -1.13 -5.86
C ILE A 94 -1.36 -1.46 -5.24
N ALA A 95 -0.92 -0.58 -4.35
CA ALA A 95 0.23 -0.79 -3.50
C ALA A 95 -0.20 -0.91 -2.04
N ARG A 96 0.67 -1.47 -1.22
CA ARG A 96 0.50 -1.56 0.23
C ARG A 96 1.75 -1.02 0.91
N VAL A 97 1.55 -0.12 1.87
CA VAL A 97 2.54 0.21 2.89
C VAL A 97 2.10 -0.44 4.18
N ALA A 98 3.01 -1.09 4.91
CA ALA A 98 2.70 -1.58 6.23
C ALA A 98 3.82 -1.28 7.22
N ASP A 99 3.43 -1.00 8.47
CA ASP A 99 4.35 -0.95 9.61
C ASP A 99 4.43 -2.36 10.20
N LEU A 100 5.62 -2.97 10.10
CA LEU A 100 5.81 -4.36 10.52
C LEU A 100 5.58 -4.54 12.02
N ASP A 101 5.92 -3.54 12.83
CA ASP A 101 5.71 -3.56 14.27
C ASP A 101 4.20 -3.57 14.60
N SER A 102 3.41 -2.70 13.94
CA SER A 102 1.95 -2.69 14.06
C SER A 102 1.32 -3.99 13.57
N LEU A 103 1.77 -4.53 12.44
CA LEU A 103 1.26 -5.81 11.92
C LEU A 103 1.54 -6.97 12.88
N LYS A 104 2.73 -7.01 13.47
CA LYS A 104 3.10 -8.04 14.45
C LYS A 104 2.23 -7.94 15.69
N THR A 105 2.00 -6.72 16.19
CA THR A 105 1.14 -6.47 17.36
C THR A 105 -0.31 -6.88 17.09
N GLU A 106 -0.84 -6.53 15.91
CA GLU A 106 -2.17 -6.94 15.46
C GLU A 106 -2.26 -8.47 15.37
N PHE A 107 -1.26 -9.11 14.77
CA PHE A 107 -1.19 -10.57 14.68
C PHE A 107 -1.16 -11.24 16.06
N GLU A 108 -0.29 -10.80 16.98
CA GLU A 108 -0.21 -11.31 18.34
C GLU A 108 -1.53 -11.15 19.11
N SER A 109 -2.25 -10.04 18.89
CA SER A 109 -3.56 -9.81 19.50
C SER A 109 -4.61 -10.86 19.09
N LEU A 110 -4.54 -11.37 17.85
CA LEU A 110 -5.44 -12.41 17.36
C LEU A 110 -5.19 -13.78 18.03
N PHE A 111 -3.96 -14.04 18.48
CA PHE A 111 -3.65 -15.25 19.26
C PHE A 111 -4.05 -15.10 20.72
N ASN A 112 -3.86 -13.91 21.29
CA ASN A 112 -4.24 -13.63 22.67
C ASN A 112 -5.76 -13.49 22.86
N SER A 113 -6.52 -13.17 21.80
CA SER A 113 -7.98 -13.13 21.84
C SER A 113 -8.65 -14.51 21.79
N LYS A 114 -7.87 -15.61 21.83
CA LYS A 114 -8.35 -17.00 21.82
C LYS A 114 -8.07 -17.78 23.13
N SER A 115 -7.65 -17.11 24.22
CA SER A 115 -7.46 -17.76 25.53
C SER A 115 -8.54 -17.42 26.53
#